data_AF-A0A385TUY5-F1
#
_entry.id   AF-A0A385TUY5-F1
#
_cell.length_a   1.000
_cell.length_b   1.000
_cell.length_c   1.000
_cell.angle_alpha   90.00
_cell.angle_beta   90.00
_cell.angle_gamma   90.00
#
_symmetry.space_group_name_H-M   'P 1'
#
loop_
_entity.id
_entity.type
_entity.pdbx_description
1 polymer ?
#
loop_
_entity_poly.entity_id
_entity_poly.type
_entity_poly.pdbx_seq_one_letter_code
_entity_poly.pdbx_strand_id
1 'polypeptide(L)'
;MLKRVLGKEEEIIRAFAKEIVDSIADGRYEEIARNVDDMQNWDVELLKEVIESFKEDNELKQIDRFDVECTFRPVYKDGSVYQQESFYHFNDGSGIAYEYALTTDGEPNDLTLSIEFHVEGDYLKVIFESGITVL
;
A
#
# COMPACT_ATOMS: atom_id res chain seq x y z
N MET A 1 -3.75 3.80 15.20
CA MET A 1 -5.14 3.44 14.91
C MET A 1 -5.83 4.61 14.23
N LEU A 2 -6.62 4.35 13.20
CA LEU A 2 -7.37 5.37 12.47
C LEU A 2 -8.79 5.47 13.02
N LYS A 3 -9.35 6.68 13.11
CA LYS A 3 -10.75 6.84 13.52
C LYS A 3 -11.64 6.32 12.39
N ARG A 4 -12.46 5.32 12.69
CA ARG A 4 -13.42 4.75 11.74
C ARG A 4 -14.63 5.67 11.61
N VAL A 5 -15.11 5.82 10.38
CA VAL A 5 -16.41 6.43 10.07
C VAL A 5 -17.17 5.45 9.20
N LEU A 6 -18.34 5.01 9.67
CA LEU A 6 -19.15 4.02 8.99
C LEU A 6 -19.52 4.47 7.56
N GLY A 7 -19.24 3.63 6.57
CA GLY A 7 -19.48 3.91 5.16
C GLY A 7 -18.42 4.81 4.50
N LYS A 8 -17.32 5.10 5.19
CA LYS A 8 -16.19 5.90 4.69
C LYS A 8 -14.83 5.24 4.93
N GLU A 9 -14.83 3.95 5.25
CA GLU A 9 -13.62 3.20 5.56
C GLU A 9 -12.62 3.24 4.39
N GLU A 10 -13.08 3.05 3.16
CA GLU A 10 -12.19 3.10 1.97
C GLU A 10 -11.58 4.49 1.73
N GLU A 11 -12.31 5.58 2.02
CA GLU A 11 -11.77 6.95 1.93
C GLU A 11 -10.64 7.17 2.94
N ILE A 12 -10.83 6.67 4.17
CA ILE A 12 -9.84 6.75 5.25
C ILE A 12 -8.61 5.90 4.91
N ILE A 13 -8.83 4.68 4.42
CA ILE A 13 -7.77 3.76 4.00
C ILE A 13 -6.97 4.35 2.86
N ARG A 14 -7.63 4.91 1.83
CA ARG A 14 -6.93 5.53 0.69
C ARG A 14 -6.09 6.73 1.13
N ALA A 15 -6.61 7.56 2.03
CA ALA A 15 -5.84 8.69 2.59
C ALA A 15 -4.60 8.21 3.36
N PHE A 16 -4.73 7.14 4.14
CA PHE A 16 -3.59 6.54 4.84
C PHE A 16 -2.58 5.91 3.87
N ALA A 17 -3.05 5.13 2.90
CA ALA A 17 -2.20 4.52 1.88
C ALA A 17 -1.40 5.56 1.11
N LYS A 18 -2.02 6.70 0.78
CA LYS A 18 -1.33 7.85 0.20
C LYS A 18 -0.15 8.32 1.05
N GLU A 19 -0.33 8.46 2.36
CA GLU A 19 0.76 8.86 3.26
C GLU A 19 1.90 7.82 3.28
N ILE A 20 1.57 6.53 3.24
CA ILE A 20 2.57 5.46 3.18
C ILE A 20 3.34 5.48 1.86
N VAL A 21 2.65 5.52 0.72
CA VAL A 21 3.27 5.55 -0.62
C VAL A 21 4.13 6.79 -0.79
N ASP A 22 3.64 7.98 -0.37
CA ASP A 22 4.43 9.20 -0.41
C ASP A 22 5.67 9.12 0.50
N SER A 23 5.58 8.41 1.64
CA SER A 23 6.73 8.16 2.51
C SER A 23 7.74 7.21 1.88
N ILE A 24 7.30 6.19 1.14
CA ILE A 24 8.17 5.31 0.34
C ILE A 24 8.89 6.13 -0.73
N ALA A 25 8.14 6.90 -1.53
CA ALA A 25 8.67 7.71 -2.62
C ALA A 25 9.75 8.71 -2.13
N ASP A 26 9.56 9.24 -0.92
CA ASP A 26 10.49 10.20 -0.31
C ASP A 26 11.57 9.55 0.58
N GLY A 27 11.62 8.22 0.68
CA GLY A 27 12.60 7.47 1.49
C GLY A 27 12.46 7.65 3.01
N ARG A 28 11.26 7.98 3.50
CA ARG A 28 10.94 8.21 4.93
C ARG A 28 10.39 6.95 5.60
N TYR A 29 11.17 5.86 5.58
CA TYR A 29 10.73 4.55 6.08
C TYR A 29 10.39 4.55 7.58
N GLU A 30 11.04 5.39 8.39
CA GLU A 30 10.73 5.56 9.82
C GLU A 30 9.36 6.19 10.07
N GLU A 31 8.79 6.93 9.12
CA GLU A 31 7.44 7.47 9.24
C GLU A 31 6.38 6.38 9.06
N ILE A 32 6.62 5.43 8.16
CA ILE A 32 5.74 4.28 7.92
C ILE A 32 5.57 3.47 9.20
N ALA A 33 6.69 3.08 9.83
CA ALA A 33 6.69 2.31 11.07
C ALA A 33 6.04 3.07 12.26
N ARG A 34 6.02 4.42 12.23
CA ARG A 34 5.35 5.25 13.25
C ARG A 34 3.85 5.38 13.01
N ASN A 35 3.39 5.22 11.77
CA ASN A 35 2.00 5.43 11.38
C ASN A 35 1.15 4.15 11.46
N VAL A 36 1.76 2.98 11.35
CA VAL A 36 1.09 1.69 11.54
C VAL A 36 1.02 1.31 13.02
N ASP A 37 0.03 0.50 13.40
CA ASP A 37 -0.10 0.01 14.78
C ASP A 37 0.75 -1.23 15.05
N ASP A 38 1.03 -2.01 14.00
CA ASP A 38 1.74 -3.27 14.08
C ASP A 38 2.48 -3.53 12.76
N MET A 39 3.81 -3.66 12.83
CA MET A 39 4.67 -3.99 11.68
C MET A 39 4.77 -5.50 11.42
N GLN A 40 4.18 -6.34 12.27
CA GLN A 40 4.27 -7.80 12.17
C GLN A 40 5.73 -8.29 12.09
N ASN A 41 6.12 -8.89 10.96
CA ASN A 41 7.48 -9.41 10.73
C ASN A 41 8.41 -8.39 10.08
N TRP A 42 7.92 -7.17 9.81
CA TRP A 42 8.70 -6.10 9.22
C TRP A 42 9.37 -5.24 10.29
N ASP A 43 10.48 -4.64 9.91
CA ASP A 43 11.05 -3.48 10.57
C ASP A 43 11.51 -2.46 9.51
N VAL A 44 12.00 -1.32 9.96
CA VAL A 44 12.44 -0.23 9.07
C VAL A 44 13.63 -0.67 8.20
N GLU A 45 14.52 -1.50 8.73
CA GLU A 45 15.72 -1.94 8.02
C GLU A 45 15.33 -2.88 6.87
N LEU A 46 14.50 -3.87 7.14
CA LEU A 46 13.99 -4.80 6.13
C LEU A 46 13.16 -4.08 5.06
N LEU A 47 12.27 -3.16 5.46
CA LEU A 47 11.45 -2.38 4.52
C LEU A 47 12.34 -1.58 3.56
N LYS A 48 13.35 -0.89 4.11
CA LYS A 48 14.32 -0.13 3.33
C LYS A 48 15.15 -1.03 2.42
N GLU A 49 15.64 -2.15 2.93
CA GLU A 49 16.42 -3.12 2.17
C GLU A 49 15.63 -3.60 0.95
N VAL A 50 14.38 -4.06 1.13
CA VAL A 50 13.54 -4.57 0.05
C VAL A 50 13.34 -3.52 -1.04
N ILE A 51 12.94 -2.30 -0.68
CA ILE A 51 12.61 -1.26 -1.66
C ILE A 51 13.87 -0.75 -2.37
N GLU A 52 14.95 -0.46 -1.64
CA GLU A 52 16.17 0.09 -2.25
C GLU A 52 16.92 -0.96 -3.07
N SER A 53 16.96 -2.23 -2.63
CA SER A 53 17.56 -3.31 -3.42
C SER A 53 16.77 -3.55 -4.70
N PHE A 54 15.43 -3.56 -4.62
CA PHE A 54 14.59 -3.68 -5.81
C PHE A 54 14.84 -2.54 -6.81
N LYS A 55 14.97 -1.29 -6.32
CA LYS A 55 15.30 -0.15 -7.17
C LYS A 55 16.68 -0.30 -7.82
N GLU A 56 17.68 -0.73 -7.06
CA GLU A 56 19.04 -0.95 -7.58
C GLU A 56 19.06 -2.04 -8.65
N ASP A 57 18.46 -3.21 -8.37
CA ASP A 57 18.44 -4.37 -9.26
C ASP A 57 17.68 -4.10 -10.57
N ASN A 58 16.68 -3.21 -10.53
CA ASN A 58 15.86 -2.84 -11.69
C ASN A 58 16.21 -1.47 -12.29
N GLU A 59 17.33 -0.86 -11.86
CA GLU A 59 17.80 0.46 -12.32
C GLU A 59 16.76 1.59 -12.17
N LEU A 60 15.86 1.48 -11.18
CA LEU A 60 14.81 2.45 -10.89
C LEU A 60 15.37 3.61 -10.06
N LYS A 61 15.10 4.83 -10.51
CA LYS A 61 15.55 6.04 -9.80
C LYS A 61 14.62 6.43 -8.65
N GLN A 62 13.33 6.13 -8.78
CA GLN A 62 12.31 6.49 -7.80
C GLN A 62 11.16 5.48 -7.79
N ILE A 63 10.38 5.56 -6.71
CA ILE A 63 8.99 5.11 -6.68
C ILE A 63 8.12 6.36 -6.82
N ASP A 64 7.06 6.27 -7.60
CA ASP A 64 6.13 7.37 -7.76
C ASP A 64 5.34 7.63 -6.49
N ARG A 65 4.94 8.89 -6.32
CA ARG A 65 3.98 9.30 -5.30
C ARG A 65 2.58 8.80 -5.66
N PHE A 66 1.70 8.72 -4.65
CA PHE A 66 0.37 8.13 -4.80
C PHE A 66 -0.48 8.76 -5.91
N ASP A 67 -0.40 10.09 -6.08
CA ASP A 67 -1.23 10.85 -7.03
C ASP A 67 -0.62 10.90 -8.45
N VAL A 68 0.52 10.25 -8.70
CA VAL A 68 1.05 10.12 -10.06
C VAL A 68 0.12 9.20 -10.85
N GLU A 69 -0.33 9.67 -12.01
CA GLU A 69 -1.26 8.92 -12.84
C GLU A 69 -0.61 7.64 -13.39
N CYS A 70 -1.23 6.49 -13.11
CA CYS A 70 -0.87 5.24 -13.79
C CYS A 70 -1.36 5.26 -15.25
N THR A 71 -0.41 5.18 -16.18
CA THR A 71 -0.62 5.14 -17.63
C THR A 71 -0.84 3.72 -18.17
N PHE A 72 -0.53 2.70 -17.37
CA PHE A 72 -0.77 1.30 -17.71
C PHE A 72 -2.25 0.94 -17.60
N ARG A 73 -2.93 0.93 -18.75
CA ARG A 73 -4.38 0.67 -18.83
C ARG A 73 -4.72 -0.45 -19.82
N PRO A 74 -4.15 -1.66 -19.67
CA PRO A 74 -4.56 -2.79 -20.50
C PRO A 74 -6.02 -3.18 -20.18
N VAL A 75 -6.69 -3.69 -21.21
CA VAL A 75 -7.96 -4.40 -21.07
C VAL A 75 -7.67 -5.88 -21.29
N TYR A 76 -7.96 -6.71 -20.30
CA TYR A 76 -7.72 -8.14 -20.35
C TYR A 76 -8.80 -8.87 -21.18
N LYS A 77 -8.56 -10.16 -21.49
CA LYS A 77 -9.44 -10.95 -22.36
C LYS A 77 -10.86 -11.12 -21.81
N ASP A 78 -11.01 -11.06 -20.50
CA ASP A 78 -12.31 -11.13 -19.81
C ASP A 78 -13.01 -9.77 -19.70
N GLY A 79 -12.41 -8.71 -20.25
CA GLY A 79 -12.94 -7.35 -20.23
C GLY A 79 -12.61 -6.57 -18.95
N SER A 80 -11.91 -7.17 -17.98
CA SER A 80 -11.40 -6.44 -16.83
C SER A 80 -10.31 -5.46 -17.25
N VAL A 81 -10.17 -4.39 -16.49
CA VAL A 81 -9.09 -3.41 -16.64
C VAL A 81 -8.13 -3.57 -15.47
N TYR A 82 -6.87 -3.26 -15.71
CA TYR A 82 -5.89 -3.14 -14.62
C TYR A 82 -6.42 -2.18 -13.55
N GLN A 83 -6.26 -2.59 -12.29
CA GLN A 83 -6.55 -1.77 -11.12
C GLN A 83 -5.28 -1.63 -10.31
N GLN A 84 -4.91 -0.38 -10.03
CA GLN A 84 -3.74 -0.08 -9.22
C GLN A 84 -4.03 -0.27 -7.72
N GLU A 85 -5.28 -0.05 -7.31
CA GLU A 85 -5.76 -0.23 -5.94
C GLU A 85 -6.80 -1.35 -5.88
N SER A 86 -6.75 -2.16 -4.82
CA SER A 86 -7.71 -3.23 -4.54
C SER A 86 -8.12 -3.20 -3.08
N PHE A 87 -9.43 -3.32 -2.84
CA PHE A 87 -10.02 -3.45 -1.51
C PHE A 87 -10.64 -4.84 -1.33
N TYR A 88 -10.26 -5.54 -0.27
CA TYR A 88 -10.79 -6.86 0.07
C TYR A 88 -11.45 -6.81 1.43
N HIS A 89 -12.78 -6.79 1.44
CA HIS A 89 -13.58 -6.80 2.67
C HIS A 89 -13.61 -8.21 3.26
N PHE A 90 -13.28 -8.35 4.54
CA PHE A 90 -13.34 -9.64 5.22
C PHE A 90 -14.79 -10.08 5.39
N ASN A 91 -15.07 -11.36 5.10
CA ASN A 91 -16.43 -11.90 5.07
C ASN A 91 -17.16 -11.83 6.43
N ASP A 92 -16.41 -11.78 7.53
CA ASP A 92 -16.94 -11.65 8.89
C ASP A 92 -17.10 -10.19 9.34
N GLY A 93 -16.76 -9.23 8.48
CA GLY A 93 -16.81 -7.80 8.79
C GLY A 93 -15.74 -7.33 9.78
N SER A 94 -14.74 -8.17 10.07
CA SER A 94 -13.66 -7.84 11.00
C SER A 94 -12.67 -6.81 10.46
N GLY A 95 -12.65 -6.58 9.14
CA GLY A 95 -11.68 -5.67 8.55
C GLY A 95 -11.70 -5.61 7.04
N ILE A 96 -10.70 -4.90 6.51
CA ILE A 96 -10.48 -4.67 5.08
C ILE A 96 -8.97 -4.82 4.83
N ALA A 97 -8.59 -5.67 3.89
CA ALA A 97 -7.24 -5.64 3.32
C ALA A 97 -7.20 -4.68 2.12
N TYR A 98 -6.07 -4.00 1.97
CA TYR A 98 -5.83 -3.03 0.92
C TYR A 98 -4.51 -3.31 0.25
N GLU A 99 -4.53 -3.35 -1.07
CA GLU A 99 -3.34 -3.47 -1.90
C GLU A 99 -3.20 -2.27 -2.84
N TYR A 100 -1.97 -1.83 -3.04
CA TYR A 100 -1.63 -0.79 -4.00
C TYR A 100 -0.35 -1.16 -4.76
N ALA A 101 -0.49 -1.33 -6.07
CA ALA A 101 0.64 -1.56 -6.97
C ALA A 101 1.44 -0.27 -7.16
N LEU A 102 2.72 -0.31 -6.76
CA LEU A 102 3.62 0.83 -6.87
C LEU A 102 4.00 1.04 -8.34
N THR A 103 4.30 2.29 -8.66
CA THR A 103 4.63 2.70 -10.04
C THR A 103 5.96 3.45 -10.06
N THR A 104 6.55 3.52 -11.25
CA THR A 104 7.70 4.37 -11.57
C THR A 104 7.45 5.00 -12.94
N ASP A 105 7.49 6.33 -13.01
CA ASP A 105 7.18 7.10 -14.23
C ASP A 105 5.79 6.79 -14.83
N GLY A 106 4.80 6.47 -13.98
CA GLY A 106 3.42 6.16 -14.36
C GLY A 106 3.18 4.71 -14.78
N GLU A 107 4.20 3.86 -14.80
CA GLU A 107 4.09 2.44 -15.15
C GLU A 107 4.23 1.57 -13.89
N PRO A 108 3.43 0.50 -13.73
CA PRO A 108 3.55 -0.45 -12.63
C PRO A 108 4.95 -1.03 -12.56
N ASN A 109 5.49 -1.10 -11.35
CA ASN A 109 6.63 -1.96 -11.04
C ASN A 109 6.15 -3.19 -10.29
N ASP A 110 7.06 -4.13 -10.02
CA ASP A 110 6.70 -5.40 -9.39
C ASP A 110 6.47 -5.28 -7.87
N LEU A 111 6.56 -4.09 -7.27
CA LEU A 111 6.29 -3.89 -5.85
C LEU A 111 4.81 -3.60 -5.58
N THR A 112 4.24 -4.30 -4.62
CA THR A 112 2.88 -4.04 -4.12
C THR A 112 2.90 -3.75 -2.62
N LEU A 113 2.30 -2.63 -2.23
CA LEU A 113 1.99 -2.34 -0.82
C LEU A 113 0.78 -3.15 -0.39
N SER A 114 0.86 -3.84 0.75
CA SER A 114 -0.23 -4.61 1.35
C SER A 114 -0.38 -4.30 2.84
N ILE A 115 -1.59 -3.85 3.22
CA ILE A 115 -1.94 -3.42 4.58
C ILE A 115 -3.31 -3.97 4.95
N GLU A 116 -3.48 -4.43 6.18
CA GLU A 116 -4.77 -4.79 6.75
C GLU A 116 -5.28 -3.74 7.74
N PHE A 117 -6.59 -3.52 7.71
CA PHE A 117 -7.30 -2.61 8.60
C PHE A 117 -8.35 -3.38 9.38
N HIS A 118 -8.07 -3.67 10.66
CA HIS A 118 -8.95 -4.43 11.54
C HIS A 118 -9.87 -3.50 12.33
N VAL A 119 -11.17 -3.79 12.31
CA VAL A 119 -12.20 -3.02 13.02
C VAL A 119 -12.11 -3.29 14.52
N GLU A 120 -11.85 -2.23 15.28
CA GLU A 120 -11.84 -2.24 16.74
C GLU A 120 -12.78 -1.14 17.27
N GLY A 121 -14.08 -1.46 17.33
CA GLY A 121 -15.12 -0.52 17.69
C GLY A 121 -15.20 0.65 16.70
N ASP A 122 -14.89 1.86 17.18
CA ASP A 122 -14.88 3.08 16.36
C ASP A 122 -13.52 3.35 15.69
N TYR A 123 -12.61 2.38 15.65
CA TYR A 123 -11.28 2.54 15.10
C TYR A 123 -10.92 1.42 14.13
N LEU A 124 -9.92 1.69 13.29
CA LEU A 124 -9.23 0.73 12.46
C LEU A 124 -7.82 0.57 13.00
N LYS A 125 -7.46 -0.63 13.45
CA LYS A 125 -6.08 -1.01 13.73
C LYS A 125 -5.38 -1.29 12.41
N VAL A 126 -4.22 -0.66 12.19
CA VAL A 126 -3.47 -0.77 10.93
C VAL A 126 -2.33 -1.76 11.09
N ILE A 127 -2.34 -2.83 10.30
CA ILE A 127 -1.36 -3.90 10.34
C ILE A 127 -0.60 -3.95 9.01
N PHE A 128 0.72 -3.81 9.08
CA PHE A 128 1.63 -3.96 7.95
C PHE A 128 1.94 -5.46 7.76
N GLU A 129 0.95 -6.22 7.29
CA GLU A 129 0.98 -7.69 7.29
C GLU A 129 1.98 -8.25 6.28
N SER A 130 1.63 -8.21 4.99
CA SER A 130 2.52 -8.62 3.90
C SER A 130 3.48 -7.49 3.47
N GLY A 131 3.22 -6.26 3.89
CA GLY A 131 4.12 -5.11 3.76
C GLY A 131 4.38 -4.73 2.30
N ILE A 132 5.55 -5.11 1.78
CA ILE A 132 5.91 -4.97 0.36
C ILE A 132 6.19 -6.36 -0.23
N THR A 133 5.46 -6.72 -1.27
CA THR A 133 5.69 -7.96 -2.04
C THR A 133 6.24 -7.64 -3.43
N VAL A 134 7.13 -8.52 -3.92
CA VAL A 134 7.60 -8.53 -5.31
C VAL A 134 6.76 -9.56 -6.07
N LEU A 135 6.06 -9.16 -7.13
CA LEU A 135 5.20 -10.02 -7.96
C LEU A 135 5.92 -10.67 -9.14
#